data_AF-A0A356NNF8-F1
#
_entry.id   AF-A0A356NNF8-F1
#
_cell.length_a   1.000
_cell.length_b   1.000
_cell.length_c   1.000
_cell.angle_alpha   90.00
_cell.angle_beta   90.00
_cell.angle_gamma   90.00
#
_symmetry.space_group_name_H-M   'P 1'
#
loop_
_entity.id
_entity.type
_entity.pdbx_description
1 polymer ?
#
loop_
_entity_poly.entity_id
_entity_poly.type
_entity_poly.pdbx_seq_one_letter_code
_entity_poly.pdbx_strand_id
1 'polypeptide(L)' 'MANSDLIVETPHGASIQRTKDGHFMVCDGENHCRFTRSLYSAEQELGAFETGFLFPYSTGFRQAQGL' A
#
# COMPACT_ATOMS: atom_id res chain seq x y z
N MET A 1 -7.46 -0.73 18.88
CA MET A 1 -6.75 -0.14 17.72
C MET A 1 -6.74 -1.19 16.62
N ALA A 2 -7.25 -0.86 15.44
CA ALA A 2 -7.42 -1.82 14.36
C ALA A 2 -6.04 -2.34 13.94
N ASN A 3 -5.84 -3.64 14.11
CA ASN A 3 -4.64 -4.36 13.69
C ASN A 3 -4.64 -4.41 12.15
N SER A 4 -4.06 -3.39 11.53
CA SER A 4 -3.85 -3.30 10.10
C SER A 4 -2.36 -3.49 9.82
N ASP A 5 -2.02 -4.52 9.07
CA ASP A 5 -0.64 -4.82 8.69
C ASP A 5 -0.13 -3.75 7.72
N LEU A 6 0.79 -2.91 8.18
CA LEU A 6 1.46 -1.92 7.33
C LEU A 6 2.28 -2.65 6.25
N ILE A 7 1.99 -2.35 4.99
CA ILE A 7 2.70 -2.93 3.84
C ILE A 7 3.83 -1.98 3.41
N VAL A 8 3.51 -0.70 3.28
CA VAL A 8 4.46 0.33 2.86
C VAL A 8 4.09 1.68 3.45
N GLU A 9 5.11 2.49 3.71
CA GLU A 9 5.03 3.91 4.01
C GLU A 9 6.08 4.64 3.16
N THR A 10 5.68 5.73 2.51
CA THR A 10 6.56 6.55 1.66
C THR A 10 7.18 7.67 2.49
N PRO A 11 8.30 8.27 2.04
CA PRO A 11 8.94 9.39 2.74
C PRO A 11 8.02 10.61 2.93
N HIS A 12 7.00 10.79 2.08
CA HIS A 12 6.01 11.86 2.22
C HIS A 12 4.80 11.47 3.09
N GLY A 13 4.84 10.31 3.74
CA GLY A 13 3.81 9.86 4.67
C GLY A 13 2.61 9.17 4.03
N ALA A 14 2.64 8.88 2.73
CA ALA A 14 1.63 8.04 2.11
C ALA A 14 1.86 6.57 2.50
N SER A 15 0.82 5.76 2.65
CA SER A 15 0.96 4.39 3.14
C SER A 15 -0.06 3.44 2.51
N ILE A 16 0.28 2.15 2.50
CA ILE A 16 -0.66 1.06 2.21
C ILE A 16 -0.70 0.14 3.43
N GLN A 17 -1.90 -0.16 3.89
CA GLN A 17 -2.15 -1.09 4.98
C GLN A 17 -3.11 -2.19 4.52
N ARG A 18 -2.87 -3.44 4.93
CA ARG A 18 -3.83 -4.51 4.75
C ARG A 18 -4.87 -4.45 5.88
N THR A 19 -6.13 -4.44 5.47
CA THR A 19 -7.28 -4.54 6.38
C THR A 19 -7.55 -6.00 6.75
N LYS A 20 -8.27 -6.23 7.85
CA LYS A 20 -8.65 -7.58 8.31
C LYS A 20 -9.50 -8.35 7.29
N ASP A 21 -10.25 -7.62 6.46
CA ASP A 21 -11.11 -8.18 5.42
C ASP A 21 -10.34 -8.54 4.13
N GLY A 22 -9.00 -8.40 4.13
CA GLY A 22 -8.15 -8.70 2.97
C GLY A 22 -8.14 -7.60 1.90
N HIS A 23 -8.85 -6.49 2.12
CA HIS A 23 -8.72 -5.27 1.33
C HIS A 23 -7.48 -4.47 1.72
N PHE A 24 -7.16 -3.46 0.94
CA PHE A 24 -6.03 -2.56 1.15
C PHE A 24 -6.56 -1.15 1.38
N MET A 25 -6.00 -0.46 2.37
CA MET A 25 -6.26 0.93 2.65
C MET A 25 -5.02 1.73 2.27
N VAL A 26 -5.18 2.73 1.42
CA VAL A 26 -4.11 3.63 0.97
C VAL A 26 -4.39 5.00 1.53
N CYS A 27 -3.50 5.57 2.31
CA CYS A 27 -3.65 6.92 2.84
C CYS A 27 -2.52 7.80 2.28
N ASP A 28 -2.78 9.07 2.02
CA ASP A 28 -1.73 10.05 1.78
C ASP A 28 -1.22 10.65 3.10
N GLY A 29 -0.22 11.54 3.04
CA GLY A 29 0.37 12.20 4.20
C GLY A 29 -0.61 13.09 5.01
N GLU A 30 -1.72 13.50 4.42
CA GLU A 30 -2.80 14.24 5.10
C GLU A 30 -3.90 13.32 5.68
N ASN A 31 -3.71 11.99 5.64
CA ASN A 31 -4.66 10.96 6.08
C ASN A 31 -5.96 10.86 5.24
N HIS A 32 -5.96 11.27 3.97
CA HIS A 32 -7.05 10.94 3.06
C HIS A 32 -6.90 9.50 2.56
N CYS A 33 -7.71 8.61 3.14
CA CYS A 33 -7.63 7.19 2.86
C CYS A 33 -8.61 6.72 1.77
N ARG A 34 -8.17 5.78 0.94
CA ARG A 34 -8.94 5.08 -0.09
C ARG A 34 -8.83 3.58 0.11
N PHE A 35 -9.92 2.86 -0.18
CA PHE A 35 -9.94 1.41 -0.09
C PHE A 35 -9.86 0.78 -1.48
N THR A 36 -9.02 -0.23 -1.63
CA THR A 36 -8.86 -0.98 -2.86
C THR A 36 -8.95 -2.48 -2.57
N ARG A 37 -9.35 -3.24 -3.60
CA ARG A 37 -9.57 -4.69 -3.50
C ARG A 37 -8.32 -5.51 -3.83
N SER A 38 -7.26 -4.88 -4.32
CA SER A 38 -6.03 -5.55 -4.71
C SER A 38 -4.83 -4.67 -4.38
N LEU A 39 -3.69 -5.30 -4.08
CA LEU A 39 -2.45 -4.58 -3.84
C LEU A 39 -2.05 -3.74 -5.06
N TYR A 40 -2.25 -4.29 -6.27
CA TYR A 40 -1.98 -3.56 -7.51
C TYR A 40 -2.78 -2.25 -7.63
N SER A 41 -4.07 -2.27 -7.29
CA SER A 41 -4.87 -1.03 -7.26
C SER A 41 -4.40 -0.10 -6.14
N ALA A 42 -3.99 -0.64 -4.99
CA ALA A 42 -3.43 0.16 -3.91
C ALA A 42 -2.15 0.90 -4.32
N GLU A 43 -1.27 0.23 -5.05
CA GLU A 43 -0.01 0.79 -5.57
C GLU A 43 -0.26 1.89 -6.59
N GLN A 44 -1.26 1.74 -7.46
CA GLN A 44 -1.65 2.80 -8.41
C GLN A 44 -2.15 4.05 -7.69
N GLU A 45 -2.98 3.89 -6.65
CA GLU A 45 -3.44 5.01 -5.83
C GLU A 45 -2.28 5.67 -5.08
N LEU A 46 -1.36 4.87 -4.53
CA LEU A 46 -0.17 5.37 -3.85
C LEU A 46 0.72 6.21 -4.79
N GLY A 47 0.92 5.72 -6.03
CA GLY A 47 1.66 6.45 -7.05
C GLY A 47 0.97 7.75 -7.50
N ALA A 48 -0.35 7.84 -7.39
CA ALA A 48 -1.07 9.08 -7.65
C ALA A 48 -0.87 10.13 -6.53
N PHE A 49 -0.62 9.69 -5.29
CA PHE A 49 -0.27 10.59 -4.18
C PHE A 49 1.18 11.05 -4.25
N GLU A 50 2.08 10.19 -4.72
CA GLU A 50 3.50 10.50 -4.89
C GLU A 50 3.78 11.06 -6.29
N THR A 51 3.34 12.30 -6.55
CA THR A 51 3.61 13.00 -7.82
C THR A 51 5.10 12.96 -8.19
N GLY A 52 5.48 12.08 -9.11
CA GLY A 52 6.86 11.95 -9.61
C GLY A 52 7.69 10.81 -9.02
N PHE A 53 7.18 10.00 -8.08
CA PHE A 53 7.88 8.83 -7.57
C PHE A 53 7.25 7.53 -8.09
N LEU A 54 7.84 6.97 -9.14
CA LEU A 54 7.53 5.63 -9.63
C LEU A 54 8.42 4.62 -8.90
N PHE A 55 8.06 4.25 -7.69
CA PHE A 55 8.65 3.06 -7.07
C PHE A 55 7.97 1.81 -7.65
N PRO A 56 8.73 0.78 -8.09
CA PRO A 56 8.15 -0.49 -8.47
C PRO A 56 7.70 -1.23 -7.22
N TYR A 57 6.50 -0.96 -6.72
CA TYR A 57 5.98 -1.65 -5.53
C TYR A 57 5.66 -3.14 -5.83
N SER A 58 5.53 -3.52 -7.11
CA SER A 58 5.28 -4.91 -7.50
C SER A 58 6.49 -5.87 -7.41
N THR A 59 7.68 -5.44 -6.96
CA THR A 59 8.82 -6.34 -6.76
C THR A 59 9.01 -6.72 -5.29
N GLY A 60 7.99 -7.39 -4.75
CA GLY A 60 8.01 -8.01 -3.43
C GLY A 60 7.26 -9.33 -3.36
N PHE A 61 6.79 -9.91 -4.48
CA PHE A 61 6.40 -11.31 -4.53
C PHE A 61 7.65 -12.19 -4.38
N ARG A 62 8.22 -12.25 -3.17
CA ARG A 62 8.77 -13.50 -2.69
C ARG A 62 7.57 -14.42 -2.55
N GLN A 63 7.27 -15.15 -3.61
CA GLN A 63 6.74 -16.48 -3.45
C GLN A 63 7.65 -17.14 -2.42
N ALA A 64 7.14 -17.43 -1.22
CA ALA A 64 7.82 -18.34 -0.32
C ALA A 64 7.76 -19.73 -0.99
N GLN A 65 8.55 -19.92 -2.04
CA GLN A 65 8.94 -21.21 -2.54
C GLN A 65 10.20 -21.60 -1.77
N GLY A 66 10.03 -22.56 -0.86
CA GLY A 66 11.06 -23.48 -0.41
C GLY A 66 12.15 -22.92 0.49
N LEU A 67 12.07 -23.25 1.78
CA LEU A 67 12.89 -24.31 2.37
C LEU A 67 12.30 -24.78 3.70
#